data_AF-A0A2M9PA15-F1
#
_entry.id   AF-A0A2M9PA15-F1
#
_cell.length_a   1.000
_cell.length_b   1.000
_cell.length_c   1.000
_cell.angle_alpha   90.00
_cell.angle_beta   90.00
_cell.angle_gamma   90.00
#
_symmetry.space_group_name_H-M   'P 1'
#
loop_
_entity.id
_entity.type
_entity.pdbx_description
1 polymer ?
#
loop_
_entity_poly.entity_id
_entity_poly.type
_entity_poly.pdbx_seq_one_letter_code
_entity_poly.pdbx_strand_id
1 'polypeptide(L)'
;MTDTIIHPTAVVEPGARIGAGCRIGPYCVIGPDVMLAEGVILHSHVAIAGVTSIGAGTEIWPFASVGSAPQDLKYAGERTELIIGAKNRIREYATLNTGTVQGGGVTRIGDGNLLMMSIHVGHDCVIGNGVILVNNATLGGHVTIEDNVIVGGLSAVHQFCRLGRGAMIGGLTGVVADVIPYGMVVGERGHLGGLNLVGLKRRGAQ
;
A
#
# COMPACT_ATOMS: atom_id res chain seq x y z
N MET A 1 15.97 -22.68 -11.28
CA MET A 1 15.01 -22.06 -10.36
C MET A 1 15.81 -21.54 -9.20
N THR A 2 15.62 -20.30 -8.78
CA THR A 2 16.30 -19.74 -7.60
C THR A 2 15.68 -20.33 -6.34
N ASP A 3 16.52 -20.83 -5.44
CA ASP A 3 16.05 -21.41 -4.18
C ASP A 3 15.41 -20.34 -3.28
N THR A 4 14.36 -20.75 -2.56
CA THR A 4 13.74 -19.92 -1.52
C THR A 4 14.61 -19.94 -0.27
N ILE A 5 14.90 -18.75 0.27
CA ILE A 5 15.77 -18.57 1.44
C ILE A 5 14.92 -18.02 2.59
N ILE A 6 14.86 -18.77 3.69
CA ILE A 6 14.15 -18.36 4.91
C ILE A 6 15.17 -18.31 6.04
N HIS A 7 15.35 -17.14 6.65
CA HIS A 7 16.28 -16.99 7.75
C HIS A 7 15.83 -17.87 8.95
N PRO A 8 16.75 -18.53 9.68
CA PRO A 8 16.39 -19.43 10.78
C PRO A 8 15.57 -18.79 11.93
N THR A 9 15.63 -17.47 12.06
CA THR A 9 14.88 -16.71 13.08
C THR A 9 13.55 -16.16 12.57
N ALA A 10 13.21 -16.36 11.30
CA ALA A 10 11.89 -16.03 10.79
C ALA A 10 10.86 -17.06 11.30
N VAL A 11 9.69 -16.59 11.67
CA VAL A 11 8.55 -17.43 12.05
C VAL A 11 7.58 -17.46 10.88
N VAL A 12 7.45 -18.63 10.25
CA VAL A 12 6.48 -18.88 9.19
C VAL A 12 5.47 -19.88 9.72
N GLU A 13 4.23 -19.43 9.93
CA GLU A 13 3.18 -20.28 10.48
C GLU A 13 2.73 -21.36 9.48
N PRO A 14 2.33 -22.56 9.96
CA PRO A 14 1.80 -23.61 9.11
C PRO A 14 0.58 -23.13 8.31
N GLY A 15 0.63 -23.28 6.98
CA GLY A 15 -0.42 -22.83 6.06
C GLY A 15 0.05 -21.75 5.10
N ALA A 16 1.05 -20.95 5.50
CA ALA A 16 1.61 -19.91 4.65
C ALA A 16 2.17 -20.49 3.34
N ARG A 17 1.90 -19.81 2.23
CA ARG A 17 2.30 -20.23 0.89
C ARG A 17 3.43 -19.34 0.39
N ILE A 18 4.63 -19.90 0.28
CA ILE A 18 5.83 -19.16 -0.11
C ILE A 18 6.25 -19.58 -1.52
N GLY A 19 6.24 -18.63 -2.45
CA GLY A 19 6.67 -18.83 -3.83
C GLY A 19 8.17 -19.11 -3.98
N ALA A 20 8.56 -19.51 -5.20
CA ALA A 20 9.95 -19.80 -5.55
C ALA A 20 10.82 -18.52 -5.49
N GLY A 21 12.08 -18.67 -5.08
CA GLY A 21 13.06 -17.58 -5.05
C GLY A 21 12.76 -16.47 -4.04
N CYS A 22 11.79 -16.66 -3.14
CA CYS A 22 11.52 -15.71 -2.07
C CYS A 22 12.69 -15.62 -1.09
N ARG A 23 12.91 -14.44 -0.51
CA ARG A 23 13.91 -14.20 0.53
C ARG A 23 13.24 -13.62 1.75
N ILE A 24 13.25 -14.36 2.86
CA ILE A 24 12.61 -13.96 4.12
C ILE A 24 13.71 -13.70 5.14
N GLY A 25 13.87 -12.42 5.51
CA GLY A 25 14.89 -11.94 6.42
C GLY A 25 14.66 -12.30 7.90
N PRO A 26 15.63 -12.00 8.77
CA PRO A 26 15.58 -12.37 10.18
C PRO A 26 14.41 -11.71 10.91
N TYR A 27 13.80 -12.45 11.83
CA TYR A 27 12.71 -11.97 12.69
C TYR A 27 11.47 -11.50 11.94
N CYS A 28 11.27 -11.95 10.70
CA CYS A 28 9.97 -11.84 10.06
C CYS A 28 8.96 -12.74 10.75
N VAL A 29 7.70 -12.33 10.76
CA VAL A 29 6.56 -13.15 11.19
C VAL A 29 5.55 -13.19 10.05
N ILE A 30 5.20 -14.39 9.60
CA ILE A 30 4.27 -14.62 8.49
C ILE A 30 3.14 -15.53 8.99
N GLY A 31 1.91 -15.00 8.97
CA GLY A 31 0.72 -15.73 9.38
C GLY A 31 0.30 -16.85 8.42
N PRO A 32 -0.64 -17.73 8.84
CA PRO A 32 -0.95 -18.98 8.15
C PRO A 32 -1.76 -18.78 6.87
N ASP A 33 -2.46 -17.67 6.71
CA ASP A 33 -3.26 -17.33 5.53
C ASP A 33 -2.52 -16.43 4.53
N VAL A 34 -1.20 -16.25 4.70
CA VAL A 34 -0.37 -15.41 3.83
C VAL A 34 0.09 -16.18 2.59
N MET A 35 0.00 -15.54 1.44
CA MET A 35 0.55 -16.02 0.17
C MET A 35 1.56 -15.01 -0.38
N LEU A 36 2.81 -15.44 -0.53
CA LEU A 36 3.87 -14.71 -1.20
C LEU A 36 4.11 -15.32 -2.58
N ALA A 37 3.96 -14.54 -3.65
CA ALA A 37 4.32 -14.97 -5.00
C ALA A 37 5.84 -15.05 -5.18
N GLU A 38 6.30 -15.46 -6.37
CA GLU A 38 7.73 -15.65 -6.64
C GLU A 38 8.58 -14.40 -6.41
N GLY A 39 9.81 -14.61 -5.92
CA GLY A 39 10.81 -13.55 -5.79
C GLY A 39 10.46 -12.43 -4.81
N VAL A 40 9.46 -12.61 -3.94
CA VAL A 40 9.16 -11.63 -2.88
C VAL A 40 10.32 -11.57 -1.88
N ILE A 41 10.69 -10.36 -1.49
CA ILE A 41 11.79 -10.09 -0.57
C ILE A 41 11.22 -9.41 0.67
N LEU A 42 11.38 -10.07 1.81
CA LEU A 42 11.15 -9.46 3.11
C LEU A 42 12.51 -9.22 3.76
N HIS A 43 12.77 -7.98 4.13
CA HIS A 43 13.93 -7.62 4.94
C HIS A 43 13.76 -8.13 6.39
N SER A 44 14.50 -7.61 7.35
CA SER A 44 14.32 -8.03 8.75
C SER A 44 13.05 -7.44 9.36
N HIS A 45 12.47 -8.08 10.38
CA HIS A 45 11.38 -7.50 11.19
C HIS A 45 10.13 -7.08 10.40
N VAL A 46 9.79 -7.79 9.33
CA VAL A 46 8.51 -7.60 8.62
C VAL A 46 7.45 -8.49 9.27
N ALA A 47 6.28 -7.93 9.57
CA ALA A 47 5.13 -8.70 10.05
C ALA A 47 4.04 -8.72 8.97
N ILE A 48 3.66 -9.93 8.53
CA ILE A 48 2.58 -10.15 7.56
C ILE A 48 1.53 -11.05 8.20
N ALA A 49 0.30 -10.56 8.26
CA ALA A 49 -0.81 -11.24 8.92
C ALA A 49 -2.08 -11.25 8.03
N GLY A 50 -3.17 -11.80 8.57
CA GLY A 50 -4.47 -11.83 7.89
C GLY A 50 -4.49 -12.66 6.61
N VAL A 51 -5.59 -12.54 5.87
CA VAL A 51 -5.72 -13.15 4.53
C VAL A 51 -5.04 -12.21 3.54
N THR A 52 -3.75 -12.43 3.32
CA THR A 52 -2.90 -11.49 2.58
C THR A 52 -2.21 -12.16 1.41
N SER A 53 -2.38 -11.61 0.22
CA SER A 53 -1.70 -12.04 -1.01
C SER A 53 -0.74 -10.95 -1.50
N ILE A 54 0.51 -11.33 -1.79
CA ILE A 54 1.56 -10.41 -2.24
C ILE A 54 2.15 -10.88 -3.57
N GLY A 55 2.06 -10.03 -4.59
CA GLY A 55 2.50 -10.30 -5.95
C GLY A 55 4.02 -10.35 -6.13
N ALA A 56 4.42 -10.86 -7.28
CA ALA A 56 5.80 -11.26 -7.56
C ALA A 56 6.80 -10.10 -7.50
N GLY A 57 8.00 -10.36 -6.98
CA GLY A 57 9.09 -9.39 -6.93
C GLY A 57 8.81 -8.15 -6.08
N THR A 58 7.78 -8.17 -5.23
CA THR A 58 7.54 -7.12 -4.23
C THR A 58 8.58 -7.20 -3.13
N GLU A 59 9.08 -6.05 -2.68
CA GLU A 59 10.10 -5.93 -1.64
C GLU A 59 9.54 -5.12 -0.46
N ILE A 60 9.73 -5.63 0.76
CA ILE A 60 9.15 -5.09 1.99
C ILE A 60 10.24 -4.88 3.04
N TRP A 61 10.36 -3.64 3.52
CA TRP A 61 11.40 -3.17 4.42
C TRP A 61 11.02 -3.31 5.90
N PRO A 62 12.01 -3.18 6.81
CA PRO A 62 11.80 -3.46 8.22
C PRO A 62 10.69 -2.67 8.90
N PHE A 63 10.04 -3.32 9.86
CA PHE A 63 8.99 -2.77 10.72
C PHE A 63 7.68 -2.44 9.97
N ALA A 64 7.53 -2.87 8.72
CA ALA A 64 6.25 -2.82 8.04
C ALA A 64 5.25 -3.82 8.68
N SER A 65 4.01 -3.37 8.87
CA SER A 65 2.88 -4.19 9.31
C SER A 65 1.90 -4.34 8.14
N VAL A 66 1.84 -5.54 7.57
CA VAL A 66 1.11 -5.81 6.33
C VAL A 66 0.00 -6.83 6.59
N GLY A 67 -1.24 -6.48 6.25
CA GLY A 67 -2.39 -7.37 6.43
C GLY A 67 -2.91 -7.47 7.86
N SER A 68 -2.52 -6.53 8.73
CA SER A 68 -3.08 -6.42 10.08
C SER A 68 -4.53 -5.96 10.03
N ALA A 69 -5.27 -6.30 11.10
CA ALA A 69 -6.68 -5.95 11.26
C ALA A 69 -6.92 -4.43 11.05
N PRO A 70 -8.03 -4.06 10.41
CA PRO A 70 -8.39 -2.66 10.20
C PRO A 70 -8.68 -1.96 11.53
N GLN A 71 -8.51 -0.63 11.53
CA GLN A 71 -8.76 0.22 12.69
C GLN A 71 -10.23 0.71 12.77
N ASP A 72 -11.13 0.19 11.92
CA ASP A 72 -12.56 0.49 12.01
C ASP A 72 -13.13 -0.13 13.29
N LEU A 73 -13.81 0.68 14.12
CA LEU A 73 -14.44 0.25 15.36
C LEU A 73 -15.53 -0.81 15.16
N LYS A 74 -16.06 -0.95 13.94
CA LYS A 74 -17.07 -1.95 13.58
C LYS A 74 -16.47 -3.30 13.23
N TYR A 75 -15.16 -3.39 12.99
CA TYR A 75 -14.49 -4.65 12.70
C TYR A 75 -14.47 -5.54 13.95
N ALA A 76 -14.88 -6.78 13.77
CA ALA A 76 -15.09 -7.75 14.84
C ALA A 76 -14.29 -9.05 14.63
N GLY A 77 -13.26 -9.02 13.78
CA GLY A 77 -12.43 -10.19 13.47
C GLY A 77 -12.93 -11.01 12.29
N GLU A 78 -13.79 -10.42 11.45
CA GLU A 78 -14.26 -11.07 10.24
C GLU A 78 -13.10 -11.39 9.28
N ARG A 79 -13.28 -12.44 8.47
CA ARG A 79 -12.27 -12.82 7.48
C ARG A 79 -12.29 -11.83 6.31
N THR A 80 -11.39 -10.85 6.35
CA THR A 80 -11.19 -9.85 5.29
C THR A 80 -9.77 -9.91 4.72
N GLU A 81 -9.60 -9.33 3.53
CA GLU A 81 -8.45 -9.59 2.68
C GLU A 81 -7.61 -8.33 2.43
N LEU A 82 -6.31 -8.56 2.17
CA LEU A 82 -5.40 -7.61 1.58
C LEU A 82 -4.77 -8.25 0.33
N ILE A 83 -4.90 -7.57 -0.81
CA ILE A 83 -4.33 -8.03 -2.08
C ILE A 83 -3.34 -6.97 -2.58
N ILE A 84 -2.06 -7.34 -2.67
CA ILE A 84 -0.97 -6.49 -3.16
C ILE A 84 -0.42 -7.08 -4.45
N GLY A 85 -0.29 -6.25 -5.48
CA GLY A 85 0.29 -6.60 -6.76
C GLY A 85 1.80 -6.83 -6.74
N ALA A 86 2.39 -6.86 -7.92
CA ALA A 86 3.79 -7.16 -8.17
C ALA A 86 4.69 -5.93 -8.12
N LYS A 87 5.99 -6.16 -7.86
CA LYS A 87 7.06 -5.16 -7.97
C LYS A 87 6.83 -3.88 -7.15
N ASN A 88 6.08 -4.00 -6.05
CA ASN A 88 5.91 -2.90 -5.10
C ASN A 88 7.16 -2.76 -4.24
N ARG A 89 7.47 -1.54 -3.83
CA ARG A 89 8.49 -1.25 -2.81
C ARG A 89 7.81 -0.65 -1.59
N ILE A 90 7.70 -1.45 -0.53
CA ILE A 90 6.97 -1.12 0.69
C ILE A 90 7.99 -0.81 1.78
N ARG A 91 8.22 0.46 2.03
CA ARG A 91 9.30 0.96 2.88
C ARG A 91 8.99 0.81 4.37
N GLU A 92 9.98 1.18 5.16
CA GLU A 92 10.04 1.00 6.61
C GLU A 92 8.79 1.57 7.29
N TYR A 93 8.27 0.88 8.31
CA TYR A 93 7.11 1.32 9.10
C TYR A 93 5.79 1.50 8.32
N ALA A 94 5.70 1.07 7.07
CA ALA A 94 4.43 1.10 6.34
C ALA A 94 3.37 0.23 7.04
N THR A 95 2.14 0.73 7.09
CA THR A 95 0.99 -0.02 7.63
C THR A 95 -0.08 -0.19 6.57
N LEU A 96 -0.47 -1.43 6.30
CA LEU A 96 -1.45 -1.79 5.27
C LEU A 96 -2.50 -2.70 5.89
N ASN A 97 -3.74 -2.22 6.04
CA ASN A 97 -4.82 -3.02 6.65
C ASN A 97 -5.63 -3.82 5.65
N THR A 98 -6.21 -4.94 6.10
CA THR A 98 -7.27 -5.63 5.35
C THR A 98 -8.54 -4.76 5.27
N GLY A 99 -9.52 -5.21 4.48
CA GLY A 99 -10.80 -4.51 4.38
C GLY A 99 -11.74 -4.75 5.58
N THR A 100 -12.97 -4.27 5.45
CA THR A 100 -14.10 -4.52 6.36
C THR A 100 -15.24 -5.16 5.58
N VAL A 101 -16.06 -6.01 6.20
CA VAL A 101 -17.20 -6.65 5.51
C VAL A 101 -18.13 -5.60 4.89
N GLN A 102 -18.32 -4.47 5.56
CA GLN A 102 -19.15 -3.36 5.15
C GLN A 102 -18.56 -2.59 3.96
N GLY A 103 -17.24 -2.56 3.82
CA GLY A 103 -16.50 -1.90 2.76
C GLY A 103 -16.22 -2.73 1.51
N GLY A 104 -16.64 -3.99 1.50
CA GLY A 104 -16.38 -4.94 0.41
C GLY A 104 -15.35 -6.03 0.76
N GLY A 105 -14.82 -6.02 1.98
CA GLY A 105 -14.04 -7.10 2.58
C GLY A 105 -12.58 -7.14 2.13
N VAL A 106 -12.10 -6.12 1.40
CA VAL A 106 -10.81 -6.20 0.73
C VAL A 106 -10.16 -4.84 0.50
N THR A 107 -8.91 -4.72 0.93
CA THR A 107 -8.01 -3.65 0.50
C THR A 107 -7.20 -4.14 -0.71
N ARG A 108 -7.10 -3.34 -1.77
CA ARG A 108 -6.36 -3.70 -3.01
C ARG A 108 -5.29 -2.68 -3.34
N ILE A 109 -4.10 -3.16 -3.67
CA ILE A 109 -2.96 -2.37 -4.12
C ILE A 109 -2.43 -2.99 -5.41
N GLY A 110 -2.29 -2.19 -6.47
CA GLY A 110 -1.78 -2.64 -7.77
C GLY A 110 -0.26 -2.85 -7.80
N ASP A 111 0.32 -2.64 -8.98
CA ASP A 111 1.70 -2.97 -9.30
C ASP A 111 2.64 -1.75 -9.31
N GLY A 112 3.92 -2.00 -9.04
CA GLY A 112 4.99 -1.03 -9.29
C GLY A 112 4.93 0.22 -8.43
N ASN A 113 4.25 0.18 -7.28
CA ASN A 113 4.10 1.31 -6.40
C ASN A 113 5.35 1.52 -5.54
N LEU A 114 5.57 2.78 -5.14
CA LEU A 114 6.54 3.14 -4.10
C LEU A 114 5.76 3.66 -2.89
N LEU A 115 5.70 2.86 -1.84
CA LEU A 115 5.09 3.22 -0.58
C LEU A 115 6.22 3.55 0.39
N MET A 116 6.50 4.85 0.59
CA MET A 116 7.66 5.30 1.37
C MET A 116 7.46 5.11 2.88
N MET A 117 8.42 5.59 3.67
CA MET A 117 8.48 5.30 5.10
C MET A 117 7.24 5.83 5.85
N SER A 118 6.72 4.99 6.74
CA SER A 118 5.64 5.32 7.69
C SER A 118 4.35 5.82 7.04
N ILE A 119 4.03 5.30 5.85
CA ILE A 119 2.72 5.51 5.24
C ILE A 119 1.64 4.65 5.91
N HIS A 120 0.38 5.03 5.71
CA HIS A 120 -0.77 4.25 6.15
C HIS A 120 -1.77 4.06 5.01
N VAL A 121 -2.16 2.81 4.77
CA VAL A 121 -3.28 2.45 3.89
C VAL A 121 -4.38 1.86 4.76
N GLY A 122 -5.44 2.66 4.95
CA GLY A 122 -6.63 2.27 5.68
C GLY A 122 -7.41 1.15 4.98
N HIS A 123 -8.41 0.63 5.70
CA HIS A 123 -9.24 -0.46 5.22
C HIS A 123 -10.01 -0.10 3.94
N ASP A 124 -10.23 -1.11 3.09
CA ASP A 124 -11.03 -1.01 1.87
C ASP A 124 -10.50 0.00 0.84
N CYS A 125 -9.24 0.41 0.97
CA CYS A 125 -8.60 1.25 -0.05
C CYS A 125 -8.42 0.47 -1.36
N VAL A 126 -8.49 1.19 -2.47
CA VAL A 126 -8.19 0.68 -3.82
C VAL A 126 -7.12 1.56 -4.44
N ILE A 127 -5.90 1.05 -4.52
CA ILE A 127 -4.73 1.76 -5.08
C ILE A 127 -4.35 1.12 -6.40
N GLY A 128 -4.20 1.93 -7.45
CA GLY A 128 -3.79 1.52 -8.78
C GLY A 128 -2.28 1.22 -8.88
N ASN A 129 -1.73 1.50 -10.06
CA ASN A 129 -0.35 1.16 -10.43
C ASN A 129 0.56 2.40 -10.51
N GLY A 130 1.84 2.22 -10.21
CA GLY A 130 2.83 3.31 -10.30
C GLY A 130 2.56 4.50 -9.37
N VAL A 131 1.77 4.29 -8.32
CA VAL A 131 1.47 5.27 -7.28
C VAL A 131 2.69 5.47 -6.38
N ILE A 132 2.90 6.72 -5.95
CA ILE A 132 3.93 7.08 -4.98
C ILE A 132 3.25 7.68 -3.76
N LEU A 133 3.34 7.00 -2.62
CA LEU A 133 2.99 7.56 -1.32
C LEU A 133 4.30 8.00 -0.65
N VAL A 134 4.50 9.31 -0.54
CA VAL A 134 5.70 9.88 0.08
C VAL A 134 5.60 9.75 1.61
N ASN A 135 6.72 9.89 2.33
CA ASN A 135 6.82 9.65 3.76
C ASN A 135 5.64 10.23 4.55
N ASN A 136 5.05 9.41 5.43
CA ASN A 136 3.90 9.78 6.26
C ASN A 136 2.64 10.20 5.49
N ALA A 137 2.49 9.83 4.22
CA ALA A 137 1.20 9.92 3.55
C ALA A 137 0.22 8.91 4.15
N THR A 138 -0.97 9.39 4.52
CA THR A 138 -1.98 8.63 5.27
C THR A 138 -3.28 8.61 4.50
N LEU A 139 -3.81 7.41 4.24
CA LEU A 139 -5.10 7.20 3.60
C LEU A 139 -6.11 6.72 4.63
N GLY A 140 -7.24 7.42 4.75
CA GLY A 140 -8.39 6.94 5.51
C GLY A 140 -9.04 5.71 4.85
N GLY A 141 -10.09 5.18 5.48
CA GLY A 141 -10.84 4.04 4.92
C GLY A 141 -11.50 4.36 3.57
N HIS A 142 -11.62 3.35 2.71
CA HIS A 142 -12.32 3.43 1.42
C HIS A 142 -11.75 4.43 0.40
N VAL A 143 -10.49 4.87 0.56
CA VAL A 143 -9.86 5.78 -0.41
C VAL A 143 -9.57 5.05 -1.72
N THR A 144 -9.88 5.69 -2.85
CA THR A 144 -9.49 5.20 -4.18
C THR A 144 -8.36 6.06 -4.73
N ILE A 145 -7.28 5.44 -5.20
CA ILE A 145 -6.18 6.12 -5.90
C ILE A 145 -5.98 5.45 -7.25
N GLU A 146 -6.14 6.22 -8.33
CA GLU A 146 -5.90 5.73 -9.69
C GLU A 146 -4.39 5.71 -10.04
N ASP A 147 -4.06 5.21 -11.23
CA ASP A 147 -2.67 5.02 -11.65
C ASP A 147 -1.85 6.32 -11.66
N ASN A 148 -0.56 6.20 -11.33
CA ASN A 148 0.45 7.26 -11.43
C ASN A 148 0.18 8.51 -10.58
N VAL A 149 -0.63 8.38 -9.53
CA VAL A 149 -0.84 9.45 -8.54
C VAL A 149 0.37 9.56 -7.62
N ILE A 150 0.69 10.79 -7.22
CA ILE A 150 1.69 11.07 -6.19
C ILE A 150 1.00 11.74 -5.01
N VAL A 151 1.15 11.17 -3.82
CA VAL A 151 0.70 11.77 -2.56
C VAL A 151 1.91 12.28 -1.80
N GLY A 152 2.02 13.60 -1.68
CA GLY A 152 3.14 14.28 -1.02
C GLY A 152 3.24 13.94 0.47
N GLY A 153 4.44 14.13 1.03
CA GLY A 153 4.73 13.71 2.39
C GLY A 153 3.89 14.46 3.42
N LEU A 154 3.57 13.79 4.54
CA LEU A 154 2.72 14.32 5.61
C LEU A 154 1.32 14.75 5.14
N SER A 155 0.84 14.22 4.01
CA SER A 155 -0.52 14.48 3.53
C SER A 155 -1.49 13.45 4.06
N ALA A 156 -2.74 13.85 4.23
CA ALA A 156 -3.82 12.97 4.64
C ALA A 156 -4.93 13.00 3.61
N VAL A 157 -5.43 11.83 3.23
CA VAL A 157 -6.60 11.68 2.35
C VAL A 157 -7.76 11.16 3.20
N HIS A 158 -8.79 11.98 3.33
CA HIS A 158 -9.97 11.64 4.11
C HIS A 158 -10.71 10.44 3.51
N GLN A 159 -11.38 9.67 4.37
CA GLN A 159 -12.13 8.48 3.97
C GLN A 159 -13.08 8.76 2.78
N PHE A 160 -13.25 7.74 1.93
CA PHE A 160 -14.08 7.75 0.71
C PHE A 160 -13.63 8.68 -0.44
N CYS A 161 -12.57 9.46 -0.27
CA CYS A 161 -12.07 10.31 -1.35
C CYS A 161 -11.45 9.50 -2.49
N ARG A 162 -11.56 10.02 -3.72
CA ARG A 162 -10.93 9.48 -4.92
C ARG A 162 -9.86 10.41 -5.47
N LEU A 163 -8.68 9.87 -5.80
CA LEU A 163 -7.61 10.60 -6.47
C LEU A 163 -7.49 10.11 -7.92
N GLY A 164 -7.89 10.96 -8.85
CA GLY A 164 -7.88 10.65 -10.28
C GLY A 164 -6.46 10.46 -10.85
N ARG A 165 -6.38 9.70 -11.94
CA ARG A 165 -5.13 9.27 -12.57
C ARG A 165 -4.15 10.42 -12.77
N GLY A 166 -2.90 10.21 -12.39
CA GLY A 166 -1.82 11.17 -12.60
C GLY A 166 -1.93 12.46 -11.78
N ALA A 167 -2.90 12.55 -10.85
CA ALA A 167 -2.99 13.67 -9.92
C ALA A 167 -1.75 13.77 -9.02
N MET A 168 -1.51 14.96 -8.50
CA MET A 168 -0.41 15.25 -7.59
C MET A 168 -0.93 15.99 -6.36
N ILE A 169 -0.77 15.39 -5.21
CA ILE A 169 -1.05 16.01 -3.92
C ILE A 169 0.28 16.56 -3.39
N GLY A 170 0.33 17.87 -3.10
CA GLY A 170 1.48 18.50 -2.48
C GLY A 170 1.72 17.95 -1.08
N GLY A 171 2.91 18.18 -0.52
CA GLY A 171 3.16 17.84 0.88
C GLY A 171 2.27 18.63 1.85
N LEU A 172 2.11 18.12 3.07
CA LEU A 172 1.33 18.77 4.15
C LEU A 172 -0.11 19.11 3.73
N THR A 173 -0.70 18.31 2.83
CA THR A 173 -2.01 18.60 2.24
C THR A 173 -3.09 17.69 2.81
N GLY A 174 -4.20 18.28 3.26
CA GLY A 174 -5.40 17.54 3.69
C GLY A 174 -6.43 17.47 2.58
N VAL A 175 -6.63 16.28 2.00
CA VAL A 175 -7.61 16.06 0.92
C VAL A 175 -8.93 15.59 1.53
N VAL A 176 -9.99 16.40 1.35
CA VAL A 176 -11.33 16.14 1.91
C VAL A 176 -12.42 15.96 0.84
N ALA A 177 -12.03 15.96 -0.43
CA ALA A 177 -12.92 15.79 -1.57
C ALA A 177 -12.17 15.10 -2.72
N ASP A 178 -12.93 14.54 -3.66
CA ASP A 178 -12.38 13.89 -4.85
C ASP A 178 -11.49 14.85 -5.66
N VAL A 179 -10.39 14.32 -6.19
CA VAL A 179 -9.41 15.04 -7.00
C VAL A 179 -9.51 14.57 -8.44
N ILE A 180 -9.69 15.51 -9.37
CA ILE A 180 -9.80 15.22 -10.79
C ILE A 180 -8.51 14.57 -11.34
N PRO A 181 -8.59 13.77 -12.43
CA PRO A 181 -7.41 13.29 -13.13
C PRO A 181 -6.46 14.43 -13.50
N TYR A 182 -5.18 14.21 -13.28
CA TYR A 182 -4.10 15.18 -13.49
C TYR A 182 -4.24 16.48 -12.69
N GLY A 183 -5.14 16.56 -11.70
CA GLY A 183 -5.24 17.70 -10.80
C GLY A 183 -4.00 17.85 -9.92
N MET A 184 -3.66 19.09 -9.58
CA MET A 184 -2.66 19.41 -8.56
C MET A 184 -3.38 20.01 -7.36
N VAL A 185 -3.31 19.35 -6.20
CA VAL A 185 -3.98 19.79 -4.97
C VAL A 185 -2.95 20.09 -3.90
N VAL A 186 -3.08 21.25 -3.25
CA VAL A 186 -2.14 21.74 -2.24
C VAL A 186 -2.86 22.41 -1.08
N GLY A 187 -2.21 22.45 0.09
CA GLY A 187 -2.62 23.24 1.25
C GLY A 187 -3.27 22.42 2.37
N GLU A 188 -3.30 22.98 3.58
CA GLU A 188 -3.82 22.32 4.79
C GLU A 188 -5.23 21.75 4.57
N ARG A 189 -6.12 22.57 4.01
CA ARG A 189 -7.34 22.11 3.34
C ARG A 189 -7.11 22.20 1.83
N GLY A 190 -6.97 21.04 1.21
CA GLY A 190 -6.58 20.89 -0.18
C GLY A 190 -7.54 21.64 -1.10
N HIS A 191 -6.99 22.50 -1.95
CA HIS A 191 -7.70 23.12 -3.06
C HIS A 191 -6.97 22.82 -4.37
N LEU A 192 -7.70 22.86 -5.48
CA LEU A 192 -7.14 22.66 -6.81
C LEU A 192 -6.25 23.86 -7.18
N GLY A 193 -4.93 23.66 -7.16
CA GLY A 193 -3.93 24.63 -7.58
C GLY A 193 -3.71 24.67 -9.10
N GLY A 194 -4.39 23.80 -9.86
CA GLY A 194 -4.30 23.68 -11.30
C GLY A 194 -4.09 22.24 -11.75
N LEU A 195 -3.41 22.07 -12.89
CA LEU A 195 -3.08 20.77 -13.46
C LEU A 195 -1.62 20.39 -13.16
N ASN A 196 -1.34 19.09 -13.07
CA ASN A 196 -0.01 18.50 -12.97
C ASN A 196 0.73 18.55 -14.32
N LEU A 197 1.03 19.76 -14.78
CA LEU A 197 1.69 20.02 -16.06
C LEU A 197 3.08 19.37 -16.15
N VAL A 198 3.83 19.32 -15.05
CA VAL A 198 5.15 18.68 -15.01
C VAL A 198 5.02 17.16 -15.20
N GLY A 199 4.09 16.52 -14.49
CA GLY A 199 3.83 15.09 -14.63
C GLY A 199 3.30 14.74 -16.02
N LEU A 200 2.44 15.59 -16.60
CA LEU A 200 1.96 15.45 -17.97
C LEU A 200 3.10 15.53 -19.00
N LYS A 201 3.98 16.53 -18.91
CA LYS A 201 5.14 16.67 -19.80
C LYS A 201 6.09 15.48 -19.72
N ARG A 202 6.38 14.99 -18.51
CA ARG A 202 7.21 13.77 -18.31
C ARG A 202 6.61 12.52 -18.93
N ARG A 203 5.29 12.51 -19.19
CA ARG A 203 4.55 11.43 -19.84
C ARG A 203 4.20 11.73 -21.31
N GLY A 204 4.84 12.72 -21.90
CA GLY A 204 4.75 12.99 -23.34
C GLY A 204 3.60 13.89 -23.78
N ALA A 205 2.89 14.56 -22.86
CA ALA A 205 1.95 15.60 -23.24
C ALA A 205 2.69 16.81 -23.84
N GLN A 206 2.22 17.30 -24.99
CA GLN A 206 2.75 18.46 -25.72
C GLN A 206 2.07 19.75 -25.29
#